data_AF-A0A0G0N0C5-F1
#
_entry.id   AF-A0A0G0N0C5-F1
#
_cell.length_a   1.000
_cell.length_b   1.000
_cell.length_c   1.000
_cell.angle_alpha   90.00
_cell.angle_beta   90.00
_cell.angle_gamma   90.00
#
_symmetry.space_group_name_H-M   'P 1'
#
loop_
_entity.id
_entity.type
_entity.pdbx_description
1 polymer ?
#
loop_
_entity_poly.entity_id
_entity_poly.type
_entity_poly.pdbx_seq_one_letter_code
_entity_poly.pdbx_strand_id
1 'polypeptide(L)'
;MKAGPYCGYTLPEIIEIKQKEEKKTGKFFWGYSGVFCHPKTLQNFVLQSISNSKKVYILLTETKSSFETPKVEQFTKYSTDTNHWLNLPEEILLVGNKSRPHFAITGNKLHAVEMNLDISQYCLLNGLLINKDRYLNNYFKYRVDKACGYYSPREDYTEKIIKVNYLAELVSPYSIYIK
;
A
#
# COMPACT_ATOMS: atom_id res chain seq x y z
N MET A 1 -1.88 2.68 4.23
CA MET A 1 -1.11 3.66 3.46
C MET A 1 -1.81 5.00 3.56
N LYS A 2 -1.07 6.12 3.62
CA LYS A 2 -1.64 7.45 3.42
C LYS A 2 -1.90 7.65 1.92
N ALA A 3 -3.05 8.18 1.56
CA ALA A 3 -3.47 8.41 0.18
C ALA A 3 -3.88 9.88 0.00
N GLY A 4 -3.44 10.50 -1.08
CA GLY A 4 -3.69 11.90 -1.38
C GLY A 4 -3.24 12.25 -2.80
N PRO A 5 -3.49 13.50 -3.24
CA PRO A 5 -3.13 13.93 -4.58
C PRO A 5 -1.60 13.93 -4.72
N TYR A 6 -1.08 12.94 -5.45
CA TYR A 6 0.35 12.82 -5.75
C TYR A 6 0.65 13.00 -7.25
N CYS A 7 -0.39 12.85 -8.08
CA CYS A 7 -0.26 12.65 -9.52
C CYS A 7 -1.18 13.53 -10.36
N GLY A 8 -1.58 14.69 -9.84
CA GLY A 8 -2.49 15.62 -10.53
C GLY A 8 -3.97 15.24 -10.45
N TYR A 9 -4.29 14.07 -9.90
CA TYR A 9 -5.66 13.63 -9.59
C TYR A 9 -5.97 13.80 -8.10
N THR A 10 -7.21 14.17 -7.80
CA THR A 10 -7.78 14.12 -6.45
C THR A 10 -7.92 12.68 -5.98
N LEU A 11 -8.04 12.46 -4.66
CA LEU A 11 -8.24 11.11 -4.14
C LEU A 11 -9.51 10.43 -4.71
N PRO A 12 -10.68 11.08 -4.81
CA PRO A 12 -11.85 10.49 -5.47
C PRO A 12 -11.59 10.05 -6.91
N GLU A 13 -10.93 10.89 -7.73
CA GLU A 13 -10.58 10.53 -9.11
C GLU A 13 -9.64 9.33 -9.16
N ILE A 14 -8.64 9.26 -8.27
CA ILE A 14 -7.75 8.09 -8.16
C ILE A 14 -8.58 6.84 -7.86
N ILE A 15 -9.52 6.90 -6.92
CA ILE A 15 -10.36 5.74 -6.57
C ILE A 15 -11.20 5.30 -7.78
N GLU A 16 -11.82 6.22 -8.51
CA GLU A 16 -12.57 5.90 -9.73
C GLU A 16 -11.69 5.24 -10.80
N ILE A 17 -10.47 5.74 -11.00
CA ILE A 17 -9.51 5.14 -11.92
C ILE A 17 -9.18 3.71 -11.49
N LYS A 18 -8.89 3.48 -10.20
CA LYS A 18 -8.56 2.14 -9.69
C LYS A 18 -9.73 1.16 -9.75
N GLN A 19 -10.96 1.63 -9.54
CA GLN A 19 -12.14 0.78 -9.74
C GLN A 19 -12.37 0.45 -11.22
N LYS A 20 -12.05 1.36 -12.15
CA LYS A 20 -12.08 1.07 -13.61
C LYS A 20 -11.01 0.06 -14.01
N GLU A 21 -9.78 0.19 -13.49
CA GLU A 21 -8.70 -0.79 -13.66
C GLU A 21 -9.14 -2.19 -13.20
N GLU A 22 -9.72 -2.25 -12.00
CA GLU A 22 -10.22 -3.50 -11.42
C GLU A 22 -11.32 -4.13 -12.28
N LYS A 23 -12.28 -3.34 -12.74
CA LYS A 23 -13.36 -3.84 -13.62
C LYS A 23 -12.84 -4.43 -14.93
N LYS A 24 -11.73 -3.89 -15.46
CA LYS A 24 -11.16 -4.33 -16.74
C LYS A 24 -10.20 -5.51 -16.61
N THR A 25 -9.42 -5.55 -15.54
CA THR A 25 -8.30 -6.50 -15.41
C THR A 25 -8.46 -7.48 -14.24
N GLY A 26 -9.53 -7.35 -13.44
CA GLY A 26 -9.78 -8.11 -12.22
C GLY A 26 -9.00 -7.62 -10.99
N LYS A 27 -8.19 -6.57 -11.14
CA LYS A 27 -7.33 -5.99 -10.08
C LYS A 27 -6.95 -4.54 -10.41
N PHE A 28 -6.51 -3.80 -9.41
CA PHE A 28 -5.94 -2.47 -9.60
C PHE A 28 -4.48 -2.45 -9.15
N PHE A 29 -3.74 -1.45 -9.62
CA PHE A 29 -2.38 -1.19 -9.15
C PHE A 29 -2.29 0.17 -8.48
N TRP A 30 -1.77 0.20 -7.26
CA TRP A 30 -1.56 1.44 -6.52
C TRP A 30 -0.08 1.75 -6.40
N GLY A 31 0.38 2.75 -7.16
CA GLY A 31 1.76 3.19 -7.20
C GLY A 31 2.20 3.92 -5.93
N TYR A 32 3.43 3.69 -5.50
CA TYR A 32 4.08 4.42 -4.41
C TYR A 32 5.61 4.38 -4.55
N SER A 33 6.28 5.29 -3.86
CA SER A 33 7.75 5.32 -3.77
C SER A 33 8.25 4.96 -2.37
N GLY A 34 9.51 4.53 -2.26
CA GLY A 34 10.15 4.27 -0.96
C GLY A 34 10.05 2.83 -0.46
N VAL A 35 10.80 2.52 0.60
CA VAL A 35 11.24 1.14 0.89
C VAL A 35 10.34 0.34 1.84
N PHE A 36 9.42 0.98 2.56
CA PHE A 36 8.70 0.33 3.67
C PHE A 36 7.76 -0.81 3.25
N CYS A 37 7.22 -0.76 2.03
CA CYS A 37 6.41 -1.84 1.45
C CYS A 37 7.09 -2.47 0.23
N HIS A 38 8.43 -2.41 0.15
CA HIS A 38 9.19 -3.01 -0.95
C HIS A 38 8.70 -4.42 -1.32
N PRO A 39 8.63 -4.81 -2.61
CA PRO A 39 8.03 -6.08 -3.05
C PRO A 39 8.46 -7.30 -2.23
N LYS A 40 9.77 -7.47 -1.98
CA LYS A 40 10.30 -8.55 -1.12
C LYS A 40 9.74 -8.54 0.31
N THR A 41 9.62 -7.36 0.93
CA THR A 41 9.07 -7.20 2.28
C THR A 41 7.60 -7.57 2.31
N LEU A 42 6.83 -7.13 1.32
CA LEU A 42 5.40 -7.43 1.24
C LEU A 42 5.15 -8.93 1.00
N GLN A 43 5.95 -9.56 0.13
CA GLN A 43 5.89 -11.00 -0.11
C GLN A 43 6.08 -11.79 1.19
N ASN A 44 7.10 -11.44 1.98
CA ASN A 44 7.35 -12.07 3.28
C ASN A 44 6.20 -11.87 4.27
N PHE A 45 5.63 -10.66 4.32
CA PHE A 45 4.47 -10.35 5.16
C PHE A 45 3.24 -11.19 4.77
N VAL A 46 2.99 -11.35 3.47
CA VAL A 46 1.88 -12.17 2.96
C VAL A 46 2.09 -13.64 3.27
N LEU A 47 3.28 -14.19 3.05
CA LEU A 47 3.60 -15.58 3.36
C LEU A 47 3.35 -15.89 4.84
N GLN A 48 3.79 -15.01 5.74
CA GLN A 48 3.55 -15.14 7.17
C GLN A 48 2.05 -15.04 7.52
N SER A 49 1.31 -14.14 6.87
CA SER A 49 -0.13 -13.99 7.13
C SER A 49 -0.90 -15.24 6.69
N ILE A 50 -0.61 -15.75 5.49
CA ILE A 50 -1.23 -16.96 4.94
C ILE A 50 -0.89 -18.20 5.78
N SER A 51 0.37 -18.34 6.25
CA SER A 51 0.75 -19.45 7.12
C SER A 51 -0.03 -19.48 8.45
N ASN A 52 -0.58 -18.32 8.86
CA ASN A 52 -1.43 -18.18 10.02
C ASN A 52 -2.94 -18.12 9.67
N SER A 53 -3.32 -18.53 8.45
CA SER A 53 -4.70 -18.50 7.93
C SER A 53 -5.35 -17.11 7.98
N LYS A 54 -4.55 -16.04 7.85
CA LYS A 54 -5.02 -14.66 7.85
C LYS A 54 -5.09 -14.09 6.44
N LYS A 55 -6.14 -13.31 6.18
CA LYS A 55 -6.23 -12.46 4.98
C LYS A 55 -5.43 -11.17 5.18
N VAL A 56 -4.95 -10.62 4.07
CA VAL A 56 -4.24 -9.34 4.06
C VAL A 56 -5.08 -8.27 3.38
N TYR A 57 -5.27 -7.16 4.06
CA TYR A 57 -6.03 -6.01 3.57
C TYR A 57 -5.11 -4.81 3.32
N ILE A 58 -5.47 -4.03 2.31
CA ILE A 58 -4.93 -2.70 2.06
C ILE A 58 -5.87 -1.71 2.71
N LEU A 59 -5.36 -0.95 3.69
CA LEU A 59 -6.11 0.10 4.37
C LEU A 59 -5.56 1.46 3.94
N LEU A 60 -6.41 2.34 3.42
CA LEU A 60 -6.03 3.68 3.00
C LEU A 60 -6.61 4.73 3.96
N THR A 61 -5.74 5.58 4.48
CA THR A 61 -6.12 6.77 5.25
C THR A 61 -5.87 7.99 4.39
N GLU A 62 -6.84 8.88 4.28
CA GLU A 62 -6.67 10.10 3.50
C GLU A 62 -5.69 11.04 4.22
N THR A 63 -4.74 11.57 3.46
CA THR A 63 -3.89 12.66 3.91
C THR A 63 -4.12 13.86 3.02
N LYS A 64 -4.48 14.99 3.64
CA LYS A 64 -4.43 16.27 2.94
C LYS A 64 -2.96 16.61 2.74
N SER A 65 -2.52 16.64 1.50
CA SER A 65 -1.14 17.01 1.14
C SER A 65 -1.22 18.15 0.15
N SER A 66 -0.45 19.22 0.41
CA SER A 66 -0.18 20.27 -0.56
C SER A 66 1.03 19.92 -1.46
N PHE A 67 1.49 18.67 -1.43
CA PHE A 67 2.64 18.23 -2.20
C PHE A 67 2.27 18.12 -3.68
N GLU A 68 2.75 19.07 -4.46
CA GLU A 68 2.68 19.03 -5.91
C GLU A 68 3.97 18.42 -6.46
N THR A 69 3.84 17.38 -7.29
CA THR A 69 4.98 16.81 -8.00
C THR A 69 5.21 17.60 -9.28
N PRO A 70 6.38 18.23 -9.47
CA PRO A 70 6.66 19.03 -10.66
C PRO A 70 6.83 18.18 -11.94
N LYS A 71 6.96 16.85 -11.81
CA LYS A 71 7.13 15.92 -12.93
C LYS A 71 6.43 14.60 -12.65
N VAL A 72 5.24 14.43 -13.22
CA VAL A 72 4.45 13.19 -13.14
C VAL A 72 4.68 12.42 -14.44
N GLU A 73 5.40 11.31 -14.36
CA GLU A 73 5.71 10.46 -15.52
C GLU A 73 4.93 9.14 -15.43
N GLN A 74 4.47 8.64 -16.58
CA GLN A 74 3.78 7.36 -16.64
C GLN A 74 4.76 6.19 -16.69
N PHE A 75 4.57 5.22 -15.80
CA PHE A 75 5.25 3.93 -15.85
C PHE A 75 4.59 3.05 -16.90
N THR A 76 5.39 2.31 -17.67
CA THR A 76 4.89 1.49 -18.78
C THR A 76 5.27 0.03 -18.66
N LYS A 77 6.20 -0.31 -17.75
CA LYS A 77 6.64 -1.67 -17.53
C LYS A 77 6.56 -2.07 -16.07
N TYR A 78 6.34 -3.35 -15.82
CA TYR A 78 6.40 -3.94 -14.49
C TYR A 78 7.22 -5.23 -14.45
N SER A 79 7.63 -5.60 -13.25
CA SER A 79 8.33 -6.85 -12.97
C SER A 79 8.01 -7.34 -11.55
N THR A 80 8.06 -8.66 -11.34
CA THR A 80 7.99 -9.28 -10.01
C THR A 80 9.37 -9.61 -9.44
N ASP A 81 10.40 -9.67 -10.28
CA ASP A 81 11.73 -10.19 -9.93
C ASP A 81 12.90 -9.28 -10.35
N THR A 82 12.62 -8.15 -11.02
CA THR A 82 13.56 -7.21 -11.66
C THR A 82 14.35 -7.73 -12.87
N ASN A 83 14.27 -9.03 -13.17
CA ASN A 83 14.96 -9.66 -14.29
C ASN A 83 14.09 -9.62 -15.56
N HIS A 84 12.79 -9.89 -15.42
CA HIS A 84 11.83 -9.94 -16.52
C HIS A 84 10.88 -8.76 -16.44
N TRP A 85 10.87 -7.92 -17.47
CA TRP A 85 10.02 -6.73 -17.55
C TRP A 85 8.95 -6.91 -18.61
N LEU A 86 7.70 -6.83 -18.20
CA LEU A 86 6.52 -6.91 -19.06
C LEU A 86 5.90 -5.54 -19.23
N ASN A 87 5.18 -5.32 -20.32
CA ASN A 87 4.38 -4.10 -20.48
C ASN A 87 3.22 -4.11 -19.49
N LEU A 88 2.92 -2.95 -18.90
CA LEU A 88 1.69 -2.75 -18.16
C LEU A 88 0.50 -2.84 -19.13
N PRO A 89 -0.65 -3.40 -18.70
CA PRO A 89 -1.87 -3.34 -19.51
C PRO A 89 -2.26 -1.89 -19.79
N GLU A 90 -2.83 -1.63 -20.95
CA GLU A 90 -3.20 -0.27 -21.39
C GLU A 90 -4.24 0.38 -20.48
N GLU A 91 -5.04 -0.43 -19.77
CA GLU A 91 -6.04 0.03 -18.82
C GLU A 91 -5.44 0.51 -17.50
N ILE A 92 -4.17 0.22 -17.22
CA ILE A 92 -3.52 0.54 -15.94
C ILE A 92 -2.81 1.90 -16.01
N LEU A 93 -3.23 2.82 -15.15
CA LEU A 93 -2.56 4.11 -14.98
C LEU A 93 -1.67 4.10 -13.74
N LEU A 94 -0.36 4.01 -13.96
CA LEU A 94 0.63 4.21 -12.92
C LEU A 94 1.52 5.38 -13.26
N VAL A 95 1.61 6.32 -12.33
CA VAL A 95 2.29 7.59 -12.52
C VAL A 95 3.09 7.96 -11.27
N GLY A 96 4.18 8.69 -11.46
CA GLY A 96 5.03 9.11 -10.35
C GLY A 96 6.36 9.67 -10.84
N ASN A 97 7.35 9.71 -9.94
CA ASN A 97 8.66 10.31 -10.24
C ASN A 97 9.71 9.23 -10.57
N LYS A 98 9.99 9.02 -11.86
CA LYS A 98 10.94 7.97 -12.31
C LYS A 98 12.37 8.13 -11.80
N SER A 99 12.75 9.28 -11.24
CA SER A 99 14.06 9.48 -10.60
C SER A 99 14.23 8.73 -9.27
N ARG A 100 13.16 8.12 -8.74
CA ARG A 100 13.19 7.34 -7.49
C ARG A 100 12.69 5.92 -7.73
N PRO A 101 13.12 4.93 -6.93
CA PRO A 101 12.51 3.61 -6.94
C PRO A 101 11.00 3.69 -6.68
N HIS A 102 10.23 3.11 -7.59
CA HIS A 102 8.79 3.03 -7.52
C HIS A 102 8.33 1.58 -7.57
N PHE A 103 7.25 1.34 -6.85
CA PHE A 103 6.59 0.05 -6.74
C PHE A 103 5.09 0.27 -6.89
N ALA A 104 4.34 -0.81 -7.11
CA ALA A 104 2.90 -0.76 -6.98
C ALA A 104 2.39 -1.97 -6.20
N ILE A 105 1.44 -1.76 -5.31
CA ILE A 105 0.70 -2.87 -4.70
C ILE A 105 -0.43 -3.30 -5.63
N THR A 106 -0.78 -4.57 -5.57
CA THR A 106 -1.86 -5.16 -6.35
C THR A 106 -3.02 -5.50 -5.42
N GLY A 107 -4.19 -4.95 -5.70
CA GLY A 107 -5.39 -5.21 -4.90
C GLY A 107 -6.64 -5.41 -5.74
N ASN A 108 -7.72 -5.80 -5.08
CA ASN A 108 -9.07 -5.79 -5.62
C ASN A 108 -10.10 -5.43 -4.53
N LYS A 109 -11.37 -5.36 -4.92
CA LYS A 109 -12.51 -4.96 -4.09
C LYS A 109 -12.30 -3.61 -3.43
N LEU A 110 -11.77 -2.63 -4.16
CA LEU A 110 -11.57 -1.29 -3.61
C LEU A 110 -12.91 -0.60 -3.35
N HIS A 111 -13.17 -0.23 -2.10
CA HIS A 111 -14.39 0.49 -1.73
C HIS A 111 -14.14 1.46 -0.56
N ALA A 112 -15.01 2.47 -0.47
CA ALA A 112 -15.02 3.40 0.65
C ALA A 112 -15.51 2.72 1.92
N VAL A 113 -14.92 3.09 3.05
CA VAL A 113 -15.30 2.63 4.39
C VAL A 113 -15.18 3.77 5.39
N GLU A 114 -15.96 3.70 6.47
CA GLU A 114 -15.78 4.55 7.64
C GLU A 114 -15.36 3.67 8.83
N MET A 115 -14.05 3.45 8.96
CA MET A 115 -13.51 2.57 9.98
C MET A 115 -12.50 3.32 10.84
N ASN A 116 -12.64 3.22 12.16
CA ASN A 116 -11.62 3.66 13.12
C ASN A 116 -10.75 2.45 13.48
N LEU A 117 -9.44 2.61 13.35
CA LEU A 117 -8.47 1.57 13.63
C LEU A 117 -7.47 2.03 14.68
N ASP A 118 -7.39 1.29 15.79
CA ASP A 118 -6.31 1.48 16.76
C ASP A 118 -5.02 0.83 16.24
N ILE A 119 -4.12 1.63 15.69
CA ILE A 119 -2.83 1.13 15.20
C ILE A 119 -1.87 0.77 16.33
N SER A 120 -2.19 1.06 17.60
CA SER A 120 -1.37 0.63 18.73
C SER A 120 -1.40 -0.87 18.99
N GLN A 121 -2.37 -1.59 18.39
CA GLN A 121 -2.57 -3.05 18.48
C GLN A 121 -1.87 -3.83 17.35
N TYR A 122 -1.16 -3.12 16.46
CA TYR A 122 -0.50 -3.70 15.30
C TYR A 122 0.99 -3.48 15.39
N CYS A 123 1.77 -4.53 15.16
CA CYS A 123 3.23 -4.50 15.15
C CYS A 123 3.80 -4.73 13.76
N LEU A 124 5.04 -4.29 13.55
CA LEU A 124 5.78 -4.61 12.34
C LEU A 124 6.30 -6.05 12.36
N LEU A 125 6.66 -6.55 11.18
CA LEU A 125 7.54 -7.70 11.06
C LEU A 125 9.01 -7.26 10.99
N ASN A 126 9.91 -8.08 11.53
CA ASN A 126 11.34 -8.05 11.27
C ASN A 126 11.70 -9.32 10.48
N GLY A 127 11.84 -9.18 9.15
CA GLY A 127 11.91 -10.34 8.27
C GLY A 127 10.60 -11.13 8.31
N LEU A 128 10.67 -12.40 8.74
CA LEU A 128 9.51 -13.29 8.87
C LEU A 128 8.90 -13.30 10.29
N LEU A 129 9.55 -12.67 11.27
CA LEU A 129 9.14 -12.71 12.67
C LEU A 129 8.42 -11.44 13.09
N ILE A 130 7.46 -11.58 14.00
CA ILE A 130 6.78 -10.46 14.63
C ILE A 130 7.78 -9.68 15.51
N ASN A 131 7.82 -8.36 15.36
CA ASN A 131 8.63 -7.49 16.21
C ASN A 131 7.75 -6.81 17.26
N LYS A 132 7.69 -7.40 18.46
CA LYS A 132 6.90 -6.88 19.60
C LYS A 132 7.44 -5.57 20.18
N ASP A 133 8.65 -5.14 19.80
CA ASP A 133 9.20 -3.84 20.21
C ASP A 133 8.81 -2.71 19.24
N ARG A 134 8.24 -3.04 18.08
CA ARG A 134 7.93 -2.07 17.01
C ARG A 134 6.46 -2.08 16.63
N TYR A 135 5.64 -1.50 17.50
CA TYR A 135 4.23 -1.22 17.24
C TYR A 135 4.03 -0.02 16.28
N LEU A 136 2.96 -0.06 15.48
CA LEU A 136 2.65 0.96 14.49
C LEU A 136 2.39 2.33 15.14
N ASN A 137 1.82 2.41 16.33
CA ASN A 137 1.66 3.70 16.99
C ASN A 137 2.99 4.44 17.23
N ASN A 138 4.05 3.68 17.52
CA ASN A 138 5.41 4.16 17.72
C ASN A 138 6.18 4.36 16.40
N TYR A 139 5.90 3.51 15.42
CA TYR A 139 6.60 3.51 14.13
C TYR A 139 6.01 4.50 13.12
N PHE A 140 4.68 4.57 13.05
CA PHE A 140 3.92 5.42 12.14
C PHE A 140 3.90 6.86 12.69
N LYS A 141 5.10 7.46 12.75
CA LYS A 141 5.37 8.85 13.13
C LYS A 141 5.83 9.64 11.90
N TYR A 142 5.55 10.94 11.89
CA TYR A 142 6.05 11.89 10.88
C TYR A 142 5.78 11.46 9.42
N ARG A 143 6.86 11.29 8.64
CA ARG A 143 6.88 11.05 7.19
C ARG A 143 6.55 9.61 6.79
N VAL A 144 6.39 8.70 7.76
CA VAL A 144 6.00 7.32 7.44
C VAL A 144 4.53 7.33 6.98
N ASP A 145 4.35 6.94 5.74
CA ASP A 145 3.09 6.93 4.99
C ASP A 145 2.59 5.51 4.72
N LYS A 146 3.42 4.49 4.93
CA LYS A 146 3.12 3.08 4.63
C LYS A 146 3.91 2.15 5.53
N ALA A 147 3.24 1.06 5.91
CA ALA A 147 3.76 0.01 6.75
C ALA A 147 2.92 -1.26 6.56
N CYS A 148 3.51 -2.42 6.85
CA CYS A 148 2.78 -3.67 6.99
C CYS A 148 2.51 -3.90 8.49
N GLY A 149 1.24 -3.89 8.90
CA GLY A 149 0.83 -4.09 10.29
C GLY A 149 0.32 -5.50 10.52
N TYR A 150 0.94 -6.23 11.43
CA TYR A 150 0.45 -7.52 11.91
C TYR A 150 -0.33 -7.32 13.20
N TYR A 151 -1.57 -7.82 13.27
CA TYR A 151 -2.38 -7.73 14.48
C TYR A 151 -1.79 -8.59 15.60
N SER A 152 -1.36 -7.94 16.68
CA SER A 152 -0.75 -8.55 17.85
C SER A 152 -1.10 -7.69 19.08
N PRO A 153 -2.32 -7.86 19.62
CA PRO A 153 -2.81 -6.98 20.67
C PRO A 153 -1.93 -7.02 21.93
N ARG A 154 -1.95 -5.93 22.70
CA ARG A 154 -1.22 -5.78 23.97
C ARG A 154 -2.08 -5.02 24.97
N GLU A 155 -1.83 -5.24 26.26
CA GLU A 155 -2.63 -4.65 27.34
C GLU A 155 -2.12 -3.26 27.75
N ASP A 156 -0.80 -3.09 27.91
CA ASP A 156 -0.20 -1.81 28.31
C ASP A 156 0.18 -0.94 27.10
N TYR A 157 -0.71 -0.02 26.72
CA TYR A 157 -0.47 0.85 25.58
C TYR A 157 -1.20 2.20 25.66
N THR A 158 -0.66 3.18 24.94
CA THR A 158 -1.40 4.41 24.59
C THR A 158 -2.05 4.21 23.23
N GLU A 159 -3.38 4.30 23.22
CA GLU A 159 -4.20 4.19 22.01
C GLU A 159 -3.76 5.20 20.96
N LYS A 160 -3.82 4.78 19.69
CA LYS A 160 -3.65 5.70 18.57
C LYS A 160 -4.61 5.31 17.46
N ILE A 161 -5.77 5.95 17.47
CA ILE A 161 -6.79 5.77 16.44
C ILE A 161 -6.43 6.52 15.16
N ILE A 162 -6.64 5.87 14.02
CA ILE A 162 -6.67 6.51 12.70
C ILE A 162 -8.02 6.23 12.02
N LYS A 163 -8.49 7.18 11.20
CA LYS A 163 -9.62 6.95 10.28
C LYS A 163 -9.10 6.25 9.02
N VAL A 164 -9.71 5.13 8.68
CA VAL A 164 -9.53 4.44 7.40
C VAL A 164 -10.71 4.82 6.50
N ASN A 165 -10.39 5.29 5.30
CA ASN A 165 -11.34 5.82 4.33
C ASN A 165 -11.64 4.84 3.19
N TYR A 166 -10.66 3.99 2.85
CA TYR A 166 -10.83 2.97 1.82
C TYR A 166 -10.17 1.66 2.22
N LEU A 167 -10.77 0.57 1.76
CA LEU A 167 -10.31 -0.79 2.01
C LEU A 167 -10.29 -1.56 0.68
N ALA A 168 -9.27 -2.41 0.53
CA ALA A 168 -9.15 -3.39 -0.55
C ALA A 168 -8.53 -4.68 -0.02
N GLU A 169 -8.72 -5.78 -0.74
CA GLU A 169 -8.00 -7.04 -0.50
C GLU A 169 -6.67 -7.03 -1.28
N LEU A 170 -5.58 -7.47 -0.65
CA LEU A 170 -4.29 -7.61 -1.32
C LEU A 170 -4.26 -8.93 -2.11
N VAL A 171 -3.90 -8.87 -3.39
CA VAL A 171 -3.92 -10.05 -4.29
C VAL A 171 -2.63 -10.21 -5.06
N SER A 172 -2.33 -11.42 -5.53
CA SER A 172 -1.11 -11.74 -6.29
C SER A 172 -0.96 -10.84 -7.53
N PRO A 173 0.24 -10.30 -7.84
CA PRO A 173 1.55 -10.60 -7.23
C PRO A 173 1.88 -9.80 -5.95
N TYR A 174 0.87 -9.21 -5.29
CA TYR A 174 0.94 -8.43 -4.05
C TYR A 174 1.65 -7.08 -4.20
N SER A 175 2.88 -7.07 -4.72
CA SER A 175 3.62 -5.86 -5.06
C SER A 175 4.60 -6.12 -6.19
N ILE A 176 4.78 -5.12 -7.04
CA ILE A 176 5.61 -5.17 -8.25
C ILE A 176 6.59 -4.00 -8.31
N TYR A 177 7.69 -4.22 -9.03
CA TYR A 177 8.59 -3.16 -9.49
C TYR A 177 8.00 -2.51 -10.74
N ILE A 178 8.12 -1.19 -10.88
CA ILE A 178 7.62 -0.44 -12.04
C ILE A 178 8.66 0.53 -12.60
N LYS A 179 8.68 0.72 -13.93
CA LYS A 179 9.57 1.66 -14.63
C LYS A 179 8.92 2.24 -15.90
#